data_AF-A0A8J8DTC4-F1
#
_entry.id   AF-A0A8J8DTC4-F1
#
_cell.length_a   1.000
_cell.length_b   1.000
_cell.length_c   1.000
_cell.angle_alpha   90.00
_cell.angle_beta   90.00
_cell.angle_gamma   90.00
#
_symmetry.space_group_name_H-M   'P 1'
#
loop_
_entity.id
_entity.type
_entity.pdbx_description
1 polymer ?
#
loop_
_entity_poly.entity_id
_entity_poly.type
_entity_poly.pdbx_seq_one_letter_code
_entity_poly.pdbx_strand_id
1 'polypeptide(L)'
;MMDKVLIPIIAIATVVYGYIFYKFMKETGQMKDERGRRINQVASETTLMIVQILLLLGLIFVGIFKKFEPSKVLAFIYVVAIFGHALLRYHYARVM
;
A
#
# COMPACT_ATOMS: atom_id res chain seq x y z
N MET A 1 -22.20 -3.89 -10.72
CA MET A 1 -21.56 -3.54 -12.02
C MET A 1 -20.24 -2.80 -11.83
N MET A 2 -20.13 -1.94 -10.80
CA MET A 2 -18.90 -1.22 -10.44
C MET A 2 -17.73 -2.14 -10.11
N ASP A 3 -17.96 -3.30 -9.47
CA ASP A 3 -16.90 -4.25 -9.10
C ASP A 3 -16.16 -4.84 -10.32
N LYS A 4 -16.85 -5.01 -11.46
CA LYS A 4 -16.24 -5.53 -12.70
C LYS A 4 -15.21 -4.58 -13.30
N VAL A 5 -15.30 -3.28 -13.00
CA VAL A 5 -14.37 -2.24 -13.47
C VAL A 5 -13.33 -1.91 -12.40
N LEU A 6 -13.73 -1.94 -11.13
CA LEU A 6 -12.86 -1.63 -10.00
C LEU A 6 -11.73 -2.66 -9.84
N ILE A 7 -12.04 -3.95 -9.99
CA ILE A 7 -11.05 -5.04 -9.90
C ILE A 7 -9.94 -4.89 -10.95
N PRO A 8 -10.21 -4.73 -12.25
CA PRO A 8 -9.15 -4.55 -13.24
C PRO A 8 -8.37 -3.24 -13.04
N ILE A 9 -9.01 -2.16 -12.59
CA ILE A 9 -8.29 -0.91 -12.25
C ILE A 9 -7.30 -1.15 -11.10
N ILE A 10 -7.74 -1.82 -10.04
CA ILE A 10 -6.89 -2.20 -8.90
C ILE A 10 -5.71 -3.04 -9.38
N ALA A 11 -5.97 -4.06 -10.21
CA ALA A 11 -4.95 -4.95 -10.75
C ALA A 11 -3.92 -4.19 -11.61
N ILE A 12 -4.36 -3.31 -12.51
CA ILE A 12 -3.48 -2.46 -13.32
C ILE A 12 -2.65 -1.56 -12.41
N ALA A 13 -3.27 -0.93 -11.41
CA ALA A 13 -2.57 -0.09 -10.44
C ALA A 13 -1.52 -0.90 -9.64
N THR A 14 -1.81 -2.17 -9.28
CA THR A 14 -0.83 -3.07 -8.65
C THR A 14 0.38 -3.25 -9.53
N VAL A 15 0.16 -3.59 -10.81
CA VAL A 15 1.22 -3.91 -11.76
C VAL A 15 2.07 -2.67 -12.03
N VAL A 16 1.43 -1.52 -12.24
CA VAL A 16 2.11 -0.23 -12.44
C VAL A 16 2.93 0.15 -11.22
N TYR A 17 2.36 0.05 -10.02
CA TYR A 17 3.08 0.32 -8.78
C TYR A 17 4.28 -0.61 -8.61
N GLY A 18 4.08 -1.91 -8.79
CA GLY A 18 5.16 -2.91 -8.70
C GLY A 18 6.28 -2.65 -9.70
N TYR A 19 5.93 -2.29 -10.94
CA TYR A 19 6.90 -1.94 -11.97
C TYR A 19 7.71 -0.68 -11.62
N ILE A 20 7.04 0.41 -11.23
CA ILE A 20 7.70 1.66 -10.82
C ILE A 20 8.59 1.41 -9.61
N PHE A 21 8.10 0.68 -8.62
CA PHE A 21 8.83 0.33 -7.42
C PHE A 21 10.10 -0.48 -7.74
N TYR A 22 9.96 -1.52 -8.57
CA TYR A 22 11.09 -2.35 -9.00
C TYR A 22 12.12 -1.54 -9.78
N LYS A 23 11.67 -0.73 -10.74
CA LYS A 23 12.55 0.14 -11.53
C LYS A 23 13.31 1.12 -10.64
N PHE A 24 12.62 1.81 -9.73
CA PHE A 24 13.24 2.72 -8.77
C PHE A 24 14.27 2.01 -7.86
N MET A 25 13.95 0.83 -7.33
CA MET A 25 14.88 0.03 -6.52
C MET A 25 16.13 -0.41 -7.29
N LYS A 26 15.96 -0.75 -8.58
CA LYS A 26 17.05 -1.19 -9.46
C LYS A 26 17.94 -0.01 -9.86
N GLU A 27 17.36 1.12 -10.22
CA GLU A 27 18.09 2.32 -10.70
C GLU A 27 18.82 3.05 -9.57
N THR A 28 18.25 3.09 -8.36
CA THR A 28 18.88 3.75 -7.20
C THR A 28 19.92 2.90 -6.49
N GLY A 29 20.15 1.65 -6.93
CA GLY A 29 21.06 0.72 -6.27
C GLY A 29 20.61 0.29 -4.86
N GLN A 30 19.44 0.73 -4.39
CA GLN A 30 18.95 0.50 -3.03
C GLN A 30 18.72 -0.97 -2.69
N MET A 31 18.64 -1.89 -3.67
CA MET A 31 18.62 -3.34 -3.40
C MET A 31 19.99 -3.88 -2.95
N LYS A 32 21.09 -3.21 -3.33
CA LYS A 32 22.46 -3.61 -2.99
C LYS A 32 23.01 -2.87 -1.77
N ASP A 33 22.38 -1.76 -1.41
CA ASP A 33 22.73 -0.94 -0.24
C ASP A 33 21.95 -1.39 1.00
N GLU A 34 22.65 -1.67 2.09
CA GLU A 34 22.06 -2.04 3.38
C GLU A 34 21.11 -0.95 3.91
N ARG A 35 21.42 0.33 3.63
CA ARG A 35 20.57 1.46 4.02
C ARG A 35 19.23 1.43 3.27
N GLY A 36 19.28 1.21 1.95
CA GLY A 36 18.09 1.08 1.12
C GLY A 36 17.19 -0.09 1.54
N ARG A 37 17.82 -1.23 1.90
CA ARG A 37 17.11 -2.40 2.43
C ARG A 37 16.43 -2.09 3.77
N ARG A 38 17.12 -1.42 4.68
CA ARG A 38 16.57 -1.05 6.00
C ARG A 38 15.39 -0.07 5.86
N ILE A 39 15.52 0.94 5.01
CA ILE A 39 14.43 1.90 4.71
C ILE A 39 13.19 1.16 4.18
N ASN A 40 13.38 0.23 3.25
CA ASN A 40 12.27 -0.53 2.69
C ASN A 40 11.61 -1.43 3.74
N GLN A 41 12.40 -2.07 4.60
CA GLN A 41 11.90 -2.90 5.68
C GLN A 41 11.05 -2.09 6.66
N VAL A 42 11.54 -0.95 7.16
CA VAL A 42 10.79 -0.09 8.08
C VAL A 42 9.52 0.44 7.41
N ALA A 43 9.61 0.90 6.15
CA ALA A 43 8.43 1.33 5.39
C ALA A 43 7.39 0.21 5.24
N SER A 44 7.82 -1.02 4.96
CA SER A 44 6.96 -2.20 4.83
C SER A 44 6.29 -2.55 6.16
N GLU A 45 7.06 -2.59 7.26
CA GLU A 45 6.56 -2.90 8.60
C GLU A 45 5.53 -1.86 9.07
N THR A 46 5.82 -0.57 8.89
CA THR A 46 4.86 0.50 9.23
C THR A 46 3.61 0.44 8.35
N THR A 47 3.75 0.19 7.04
CA THR A 47 2.59 0.02 6.15
C THR A 47 1.74 -1.17 6.58
N LEU A 48 2.36 -2.30 6.94
CA LEU A 48 1.64 -3.49 7.39
C LEU A 48 0.82 -3.20 8.64
N MET A 49 1.38 -2.52 9.64
CA MET A 49 0.65 -2.11 10.84
C MET A 49 -0.53 -1.19 10.51
N ILE A 50 -0.34 -0.19 9.64
CA ILE A 50 -1.42 0.71 9.20
C ILE A 50 -2.54 -0.08 8.52
N VAL A 51 -2.20 -1.00 7.60
CA VAL A 51 -3.18 -1.83 6.90
C VAL A 51 -3.95 -2.73 7.88
N GLN A 52 -3.27 -3.34 8.86
CA GLN A 52 -3.93 -4.17 9.87
C GLN A 52 -4.92 -3.37 10.72
N ILE A 53 -4.55 -2.16 11.15
CA ILE A 53 -5.44 -1.26 11.88
C ILE A 53 -6.64 -0.87 11.02
N LEU A 54 -6.41 -0.49 9.75
CA LEU A 54 -7.49 -0.10 8.84
C LEU A 54 -8.42 -1.27 8.51
N LEU A 55 -7.90 -2.50 8.42
CA LEU A 55 -8.73 -3.70 8.24
C LEU A 55 -9.63 -3.93 9.46
N LEU A 56 -9.07 -3.83 10.68
CA LEU A 56 -9.85 -3.97 11.90
C LEU A 56 -10.95 -2.90 11.98
N LEU A 57 -10.59 -1.63 11.75
CA LEU A 57 -11.55 -0.53 11.73
C LEU A 57 -12.59 -0.71 10.62
N GLY A 58 -12.17 -1.17 9.45
CA GLY A 58 -13.06 -1.46 8.32
C GLY A 58 -14.10 -2.53 8.64
N LEU A 59 -13.70 -3.61 9.31
CA LEU A 59 -14.62 -4.67 9.76
C LEU A 59 -15.64 -4.14 10.78
N ILE A 60 -15.17 -3.39 11.78
CA ILE A 60 -16.05 -2.76 12.78
C ILE A 60 -17.02 -1.79 12.11
N PHE A 61 -16.52 -0.96 11.20
CA PHE A 61 -17.30 0.06 10.51
C PHE A 61 -18.38 -0.54 9.61
N VAL A 62 -18.06 -1.58 8.83
CA VAL A 62 -19.05 -2.32 8.01
C VAL A 62 -20.08 -3.02 8.90
N GLY A 63 -19.66 -3.58 10.03
CA GLY A 63 -20.55 -4.25 10.98
C GLY A 63 -21.57 -3.31 11.62
N ILE A 64 -21.14 -2.10 12.01
CA ILE A 64 -22.00 -1.06 12.60
C ILE A 64 -22.87 -0.40 11.52
N PHE A 65 -22.23 0.04 10.43
CA PHE A 65 -22.88 0.77 9.35
C PHE A 65 -23.13 -0.17 8.17
N LYS A 66 -24.16 -1.01 8.30
CA LYS A 66 -24.62 -2.00 7.29
C LYS A 66 -24.90 -1.45 5.88
N LYS A 67 -24.84 -0.14 5.69
CA LYS A 67 -24.98 0.55 4.39
C LYS A 67 -23.67 0.63 3.61
N PHE A 68 -22.53 0.35 4.23
CA PHE A 68 -21.23 0.40 3.54
C PHE A 68 -20.90 -0.92 2.89
N GLU A 69 -20.52 -0.85 1.62
CA GLU A 69 -20.07 -2.01 0.84
C GLU A 69 -18.64 -2.39 1.26
N PRO A 70 -18.39 -3.65 1.71
CA PRO A 70 -17.07 -4.11 2.10
C PRO A 70 -16.01 -3.95 1.01
N SER A 71 -16.41 -4.09 -0.26
CA SER A 71 -15.52 -3.94 -1.42
C SER A 71 -14.90 -2.54 -1.50
N LYS A 72 -15.67 -1.49 -1.20
CA LYS A 72 -15.19 -0.10 -1.19
C LYS A 72 -14.18 0.16 -0.07
N VAL A 73 -14.41 -0.45 1.10
CA VAL A 73 -13.48 -0.37 2.24
C VAL A 73 -12.16 -1.05 1.90
N LEU A 74 -12.21 -2.27 1.34
CA LEU A 74 -11.01 -2.98 0.90
C LEU A 74 -10.23 -2.21 -0.18
N ALA A 75 -10.94 -1.63 -1.15
CA ALA A 75 -10.33 -0.81 -2.20
C ALA A 75 -9.62 0.43 -1.61
N PHE A 76 -10.24 1.08 -0.63
CA PHE A 76 -9.61 2.20 0.08
C PHE A 76 -8.35 1.76 0.83
N ILE A 77 -8.41 0.66 1.59
CA ILE A 77 -7.26 0.12 2.32
C ILE A 77 -6.12 -0.22 1.36
N TYR A 78 -6.45 -0.81 0.22
CA TYR A 78 -5.50 -1.15 -0.82
C TYR A 78 -4.78 0.08 -1.39
N VAL A 79 -5.52 1.15 -1.69
CA VAL A 79 -4.95 2.43 -2.12
C VAL A 79 -4.01 2.98 -1.04
N VAL A 80 -4.45 2.99 0.23
CA VAL A 80 -3.60 3.43 1.35
C VAL A 80 -2.34 2.57 1.48
N ALA A 81 -2.41 1.27 1.25
CA ALA A 81 -1.24 0.38 1.31
C ALA A 81 -0.19 0.76 0.25
N ILE A 82 -0.61 0.99 -1.01
CA ILE A 82 0.31 1.38 -2.08
C ILE A 82 0.94 2.75 -1.80
N PHE A 83 0.09 3.77 -1.63
CA PHE A 83 0.58 5.14 -1.50
C PHE A 83 1.28 5.36 -0.17
N GLY A 84 0.79 4.75 0.91
CA GLY A 84 1.42 4.76 2.22
C GLY A 84 2.82 4.17 2.19
N HIS A 85 3.01 3.01 1.54
CA HIS A 85 4.34 2.42 1.40
C HIS A 85 5.29 3.31 0.61
N ALA A 86 4.84 3.85 -0.53
CA ALA A 86 5.64 4.78 -1.32
C ALA A 86 6.04 6.04 -0.55
N LEU A 87 5.10 6.64 0.17
CA LEU A 87 5.31 7.85 0.98
C LEU A 87 6.26 7.58 2.15
N LEU A 88 6.08 6.48 2.88
CA LEU A 88 6.94 6.10 3.99
C LEU A 88 8.36 5.85 3.52
N ARG A 89 8.52 5.14 2.40
CA ARG A 89 9.83 4.90 1.82
C ARG A 89 10.52 6.20 1.40
N TYR A 90 9.77 7.12 0.79
CA TYR A 90 10.29 8.44 0.43
C TYR A 90 10.67 9.28 1.65
N HIS A 91 9.85 9.24 2.70
CA HIS A 91 10.12 9.92 3.97
C HIS A 91 11.38 9.37 4.64
N TYR A 92 11.47 8.05 4.81
CA TYR A 92 12.64 7.43 5.45
C TYR A 92 13.91 7.56 4.62
N ALA A 93 13.81 7.59 3.28
CA ALA A 93 14.97 7.90 2.43
C ALA A 93 15.54 9.32 2.64
N ARG A 94 14.74 10.26 3.15
CA ARG A 94 15.19 11.61 3.49
C ARG A 94 15.69 11.74 4.93
N VAL A 95 15.23 10.89 5.84
CA VAL A 95 15.46 11.03 7.29
C VAL A 95 16.54 10.06 7.81
N MET A 96 16.67 8.87 7.22
CA MET A 96 17.68 7.86 7.57
C MET A 96 18.78 7.85 6.54
#